data_AF-A0A8J3YX42-F1
#
_entry.id   AF-A0A8J3YX42-F1
#
_cell.length_a   1.000
_cell.length_b   1.000
_cell.length_c   1.000
_cell.angle_alpha   90.00
_cell.angle_beta   90.00
_cell.angle_gamma   90.00
#
_symmetry.space_group_name_H-M   'P 1'
#
loop_
_entity.id
_entity.type
_entity.pdbx_description
1 polymer ?
#
loop_
_entity_poly.entity_id
_entity_poly.type
_entity_poly.pdbx_seq_one_letter_code
_entity_poly.pdbx_strand_id
1 'polypeptide(L)'
;MISELLRTRDFWRLYTLDEDADDFDLMAAEERFEADHGGFRLDFATVGGTRLRLDVQAGMFTLYLAAGQEHELGHWDQARWAPWCLRWEEVRAYAALPQPGGLTPDLTLLLLASFVGHGSDEGELLAARRKEIAAAVERVGVFAGAEATRLAERLLMPVPEDDYAWTHDPALGWTLTGDYPCYGNRAKDHGHWPFEEYNRFRSDLGLS
;
A
#
# COMPACT_ATOMS: atom_id res chain seq x y z
N MET A 1 10.32 -17.13 -7.86
CA MET A 1 9.02 -17.60 -7.38
C MET A 1 8.12 -16.43 -6.98
N ILE A 2 8.27 -15.76 -5.82
CA ILE A 2 7.38 -14.63 -5.48
C ILE A 2 7.49 -13.48 -6.48
N SER A 3 8.71 -13.10 -6.89
CA SER A 3 8.94 -12.08 -7.91
C SER A 3 8.33 -12.39 -9.29
N GLU A 4 8.05 -13.66 -9.59
CA GLU A 4 7.38 -14.09 -10.83
C GLU A 4 5.86 -14.00 -10.68
N LEU A 5 5.33 -14.41 -9.52
CA LEU A 5 3.92 -14.25 -9.16
C LEU A 5 3.49 -12.78 -9.22
N LEU A 6 4.30 -11.87 -8.68
CA LEU A 6 4.05 -10.42 -8.72
C LEU A 6 4.06 -9.82 -10.14
N ARG A 7 4.39 -10.62 -11.17
CA ARG A 7 4.36 -10.21 -12.58
C ARG A 7 3.18 -10.82 -13.35
N THR A 8 2.29 -11.56 -12.69
CA THR A 8 1.10 -12.12 -13.31
C THR A 8 -0.09 -11.17 -13.20
N ARG A 9 -0.97 -11.19 -14.20
CA ARG A 9 -2.22 -10.40 -14.17
C ARG A 9 -3.14 -10.84 -13.04
N ASP A 10 -3.19 -12.14 -12.77
CA ASP A 10 -4.05 -12.73 -11.74
C ASP A 10 -3.70 -12.22 -10.34
N PHE A 11 -2.40 -12.10 -10.01
CA PHE A 11 -1.99 -11.49 -8.75
C PHE A 11 -2.53 -10.07 -8.62
N TRP A 12 -2.38 -9.22 -9.65
CA TRP A 12 -2.80 -7.82 -9.56
C TRP A 12 -4.32 -7.62 -9.59
N ARG A 13 -5.07 -8.52 -10.22
CA ARG A 13 -6.54 -8.53 -10.16
C ARG A 13 -7.02 -8.90 -8.76
N LEU A 14 -6.42 -9.92 -8.16
CA LEU A 14 -6.65 -10.27 -6.76
C LEU A 14 -6.22 -9.12 -5.82
N TYR A 15 -5.02 -8.58 -6.03
CA TYR A 15 -4.46 -7.43 -5.32
C TYR A 15 -5.16 -6.10 -5.62
N THR A 16 -6.24 -6.07 -6.40
CA THR A 16 -7.10 -4.87 -6.46
C THR A 16 -8.58 -5.19 -6.34
N LEU A 17 -8.91 -6.45 -6.05
CA LEU A 17 -10.26 -6.99 -5.92
C LEU A 17 -11.12 -6.51 -7.10
N ASP A 18 -10.60 -6.73 -8.31
CA ASP A 18 -11.21 -6.34 -9.58
C ASP A 18 -12.27 -7.33 -10.02
N GLU A 19 -13.48 -7.19 -9.47
CA GLU A 19 -14.67 -7.96 -9.87
C GLU A 19 -15.31 -7.44 -11.18
N ASP A 20 -15.14 -6.14 -11.49
CA ASP A 20 -15.85 -5.48 -12.60
C ASP A 20 -15.21 -5.73 -13.98
N ALA A 21 -14.09 -6.45 -14.04
CA ALA A 21 -13.36 -6.73 -15.26
C ALA A 21 -13.56 -8.18 -15.74
N ASP A 22 -14.38 -8.36 -16.77
CA ASP A 22 -14.34 -9.53 -17.66
C ASP A 22 -14.50 -10.90 -16.95
N ASP A 23 -15.68 -11.20 -16.40
CA ASP A 23 -16.02 -12.53 -15.84
C ASP A 23 -14.97 -13.06 -14.81
N PHE A 24 -14.20 -12.17 -14.17
CA PHE A 24 -13.17 -12.57 -13.23
C PHE A 24 -13.82 -13.00 -11.91
N ASP A 25 -13.89 -14.31 -11.71
CA ASP A 25 -14.36 -14.91 -10.47
C ASP A 25 -13.30 -14.71 -9.37
N LEU A 26 -13.46 -13.63 -8.61
CA LEU A 26 -12.56 -13.25 -7.51
C LEU A 26 -12.50 -14.34 -6.44
N MET A 27 -13.65 -14.92 -6.08
CA MET A 27 -13.72 -15.99 -5.09
C MET A 27 -12.94 -17.23 -5.56
N ALA A 28 -13.14 -17.67 -6.80
CA ALA A 28 -12.38 -18.79 -7.34
C ALA A 28 -10.89 -18.46 -7.50
N ALA A 29 -10.53 -17.20 -7.76
CA ALA A 29 -9.13 -16.76 -7.81
C ALA A 29 -8.48 -16.76 -6.41
N GLU A 30 -9.19 -16.32 -5.38
CA GLU A 30 -8.78 -16.39 -3.97
C GLU A 30 -8.56 -17.84 -3.55
N GLU A 31 -9.51 -18.74 -3.82
CA GLU A 31 -9.38 -20.17 -3.50
C GLU A 31 -8.17 -20.81 -4.20
N ARG A 32 -7.95 -20.49 -5.48
CA ARG A 32 -6.76 -20.97 -6.22
C ARG A 32 -5.47 -20.42 -5.63
N PHE A 33 -5.45 -19.13 -5.31
CA PHE A 33 -4.27 -18.48 -4.73
C PHE A 33 -3.93 -19.10 -3.37
N GLU A 34 -4.91 -19.29 -2.49
CA GLU A 34 -4.71 -19.97 -1.20
C GLU A 34 -4.25 -21.42 -1.40
N ALA A 35 -4.80 -22.16 -2.37
CA ALA A 35 -4.38 -23.52 -2.64
C ALA A 35 -2.94 -23.63 -3.17
N ASP A 36 -2.54 -22.72 -4.07
CA ASP A 36 -1.24 -22.76 -4.74
C ASP A 36 -0.13 -22.11 -3.92
N HIS A 37 -0.48 -21.15 -3.05
CA HIS A 37 0.48 -20.30 -2.36
C HIS A 37 0.25 -20.20 -0.84
N GLY A 38 -0.93 -20.56 -0.34
CA GLY A 38 -1.37 -20.29 1.03
C GLY A 38 -1.40 -18.78 1.26
N GLY A 39 -0.37 -18.29 1.93
CA GLY A 39 -0.04 -16.88 2.00
C GLY A 39 1.46 -16.69 1.96
N PHE A 40 1.90 -15.46 1.72
CA PHE A 40 3.33 -15.14 1.75
C PHE A 40 3.61 -13.82 2.44
N ARG A 41 4.87 -13.65 2.82
CA ARG A 41 5.36 -12.42 3.43
C ARG A 41 6.42 -11.79 2.55
N LEU A 42 6.31 -10.49 2.35
CA LEU A 42 7.26 -9.67 1.64
C LEU A 42 7.88 -8.66 2.60
N ASP A 43 9.14 -8.90 2.96
CA ASP A 43 9.95 -7.90 3.64
C ASP A 43 10.52 -6.93 2.59
N PHE A 44 10.41 -5.64 2.84
CA PHE A 44 11.04 -4.60 2.02
C PHE A 44 12.41 -4.20 2.60
N ALA A 45 13.06 -3.20 2.00
CA ALA A 45 14.37 -2.72 2.42
C ALA A 45 14.43 -2.27 3.89
N THR A 46 15.42 -2.73 4.65
CA THR A 46 15.62 -2.28 6.03
C THR A 46 16.33 -0.92 6.08
N VAL A 47 15.79 0.01 6.85
CA VAL A 47 16.34 1.36 7.09
C VAL A 47 16.36 1.63 8.59
N GLY A 48 17.53 1.96 9.15
CA GLY A 48 17.64 2.25 10.59
C GLY A 48 17.26 1.09 11.52
N GLY A 49 17.29 -0.16 11.02
CA GLY A 49 16.79 -1.34 11.75
C GLY A 49 15.27 -1.55 11.66
N THR A 50 14.56 -0.68 10.94
CA THR A 50 13.12 -0.75 10.69
C THR A 50 12.85 -1.17 9.24
N ARG A 51 11.77 -1.90 8.99
CA ARG A 51 11.32 -2.19 7.62
C ARG A 51 9.80 -2.23 7.53
N LEU A 52 9.27 -1.99 6.35
CA LEU A 52 7.91 -2.37 6.02
C LEU A 52 7.87 -3.87 5.72
N ARG A 53 6.73 -4.49 6.01
CA ARG A 53 6.40 -5.84 5.57
C ARG A 53 4.97 -5.89 5.07
N LEU A 54 4.78 -6.54 3.93
CA LEU A 54 3.45 -6.88 3.43
C LEU A 54 3.19 -8.37 3.65
N ASP A 55 2.20 -8.69 4.48
CA ASP A 55 1.65 -10.03 4.59
C ASP A 55 0.48 -10.16 3.62
N VAL A 56 0.51 -11.20 2.79
CA VAL A 56 -0.50 -11.52 1.79
C VAL A 56 -1.15 -12.83 2.16
N GLN A 57 -2.45 -12.78 2.42
CA GLN A 57 -3.33 -13.94 2.60
C GLN A 57 -4.48 -13.80 1.61
N ALA A 58 -5.12 -14.88 1.17
CA ALA A 58 -6.15 -14.79 0.15
C ALA A 58 -7.24 -13.76 0.53
N GLY A 59 -7.38 -12.71 -0.30
CA GLY A 59 -8.34 -11.63 -0.09
C GLY A 59 -7.97 -10.61 1.00
N MET A 60 -6.80 -10.71 1.65
CA MET A 60 -6.37 -9.80 2.71
C MET A 60 -4.88 -9.43 2.59
N PHE A 61 -4.61 -8.13 2.58
CA PHE A 61 -3.25 -7.59 2.42
C PHE A 61 -2.95 -6.65 3.58
N THR A 62 -2.02 -7.03 4.44
CA THR A 62 -1.71 -6.28 5.67
C THR A 62 -0.29 -5.74 5.64
N LEU A 63 -0.16 -4.42 5.80
CA LEU A 63 1.11 -3.74 5.90
C LEU A 63 1.51 -3.56 7.37
N TYR A 64 2.75 -3.90 7.68
CA TYR A 64 3.34 -3.76 9.01
C TYR A 64 4.58 -2.87 8.97
N LEU A 65 4.82 -2.15 10.07
CA LEU A 65 6.12 -1.61 10.46
C LEU A 65 6.79 -2.63 11.39
N ALA A 66 7.97 -3.12 11.02
CA ALA A 66 8.74 -4.07 11.81
C ALA A 66 10.05 -3.41 12.31
N ALA A 67 10.12 -3.07 13.60
CA ALA A 67 11.33 -2.60 14.28
C ALA A 67 11.46 -3.22 15.68
N GLY A 68 11.93 -4.47 15.73
CA GLY A 68 12.01 -5.25 16.98
C GLY A 68 10.66 -5.79 17.46
N GLN A 69 9.59 -5.00 17.32
CA GLN A 69 8.19 -5.41 17.39
C GLN A 69 7.49 -5.12 16.04
N GLU A 70 6.41 -5.84 15.76
CA GLU A 70 5.58 -5.64 14.57
C GLU A 70 4.34 -4.83 14.93
N HIS A 71 4.10 -3.78 14.15
CA HIS A 71 2.98 -2.87 14.29
C HIS A 71 2.22 -2.82 12.97
N GLU A 72 0.94 -3.18 13.00
CA GLU A 72 0.09 -3.09 11.82
C GLU A 72 -0.14 -1.63 11.43
N LEU A 73 0.29 -1.24 10.23
CA LEU A 73 0.06 0.09 9.67
C LEU A 73 -1.37 0.22 9.14
N GLY A 74 -1.81 -0.80 8.42
CA GLY A 74 -3.15 -0.91 7.85
C GLY A 74 -3.26 -2.20 7.07
N HIS A 75 -4.48 -2.57 6.71
CA HIS A 75 -4.74 -3.65 5.78
C HIS A 75 -5.63 -3.14 4.66
N TRP A 76 -5.97 -4.00 3.71
CA TRP A 76 -7.15 -3.83 2.89
C TRP A 76 -7.59 -5.21 2.39
N ASP A 77 -8.90 -5.38 2.30
CA ASP A 77 -9.61 -6.61 1.97
C ASP A 77 -10.82 -6.27 1.09
N GLN A 78 -11.75 -7.22 0.90
CA GLN A 78 -13.00 -6.99 0.16
C GLN A 78 -13.87 -5.86 0.76
N ALA A 79 -13.77 -5.60 2.06
CA ALA A 79 -14.44 -4.47 2.70
C ALA A 79 -13.65 -3.15 2.57
N ARG A 80 -12.42 -3.20 2.00
CA ARG A 80 -11.50 -2.08 1.77
C ARG A 80 -11.20 -1.28 3.05
N TRP A 81 -10.96 -1.98 4.16
CA TRP A 81 -10.73 -1.34 5.45
C TRP A 81 -9.31 -0.81 5.61
N ALA A 82 -9.17 0.50 5.86
CA ALA A 82 -7.95 1.18 6.34
C ALA A 82 -6.65 1.13 5.49
N PRO A 83 -6.69 1.28 4.15
CA PRO A 83 -5.45 1.30 3.38
C PRO A 83 -4.56 2.52 3.65
N TRP A 84 -5.12 3.69 4.00
CA TRP A 84 -4.46 5.00 3.89
C TRP A 84 -3.38 5.31 4.95
N CYS A 85 -2.47 4.37 5.23
CA CYS A 85 -1.50 4.46 6.32
C CYS A 85 -0.14 5.05 5.93
N LEU A 86 0.12 5.24 4.63
CA LEU A 86 1.32 5.88 4.09
C LEU A 86 0.99 7.18 3.36
N ARG A 87 1.98 8.07 3.28
CA ARG A 87 2.04 9.22 2.38
C ARG A 87 2.84 8.86 1.14
N TRP A 88 2.52 9.54 0.04
CA TRP A 88 3.19 9.29 -1.23
C TRP A 88 4.71 9.48 -1.19
N GLU A 89 5.18 10.49 -0.48
CA GLU A 89 6.61 10.79 -0.37
C GLU A 89 7.36 9.67 0.36
N GLU A 90 6.71 9.03 1.34
CA GLU A 90 7.24 7.85 2.04
C GLU A 90 7.37 6.68 1.06
N VAL A 91 6.32 6.39 0.29
CA VAL A 91 6.35 5.31 -0.71
C VAL A 91 7.44 5.54 -1.76
N ARG A 92 7.58 6.76 -2.30
CA ARG A 92 8.61 7.06 -3.30
C ARG A 92 10.02 6.95 -2.74
N ALA A 93 10.27 7.49 -1.55
CA ALA A 93 11.57 7.38 -0.89
C ALA A 93 11.92 5.91 -0.64
N TYR A 94 10.93 5.13 -0.20
CA TYR A 94 11.10 3.73 0.15
C TYR A 94 11.33 2.83 -1.07
N ALA A 95 10.56 3.04 -2.15
CA ALA A 95 10.72 2.31 -3.42
C ALA A 95 12.09 2.57 -4.08
N ALA A 96 12.72 3.71 -3.82
CA ALA A 96 14.05 4.04 -4.34
C ALA A 96 15.20 3.29 -3.65
N LEU A 97 14.94 2.65 -2.51
CA LEU A 97 15.95 1.88 -1.78
C LEU A 97 16.29 0.57 -2.51
N PRO A 98 17.51 0.01 -2.31
CA PRO A 98 17.83 -1.34 -2.77
C PRO A 98 16.92 -2.38 -2.10
N GLN A 99 16.05 -3.01 -2.88
CA GLN A 99 15.05 -3.94 -2.35
C GLN A 99 15.58 -5.38 -2.27
N PRO A 100 15.17 -6.15 -1.24
CA PRO A 100 15.51 -7.56 -1.13
C PRO A 100 14.64 -8.44 -2.05
N GLY A 101 14.97 -9.73 -2.13
CA GLY A 101 14.06 -10.75 -2.69
C GLY A 101 13.73 -10.61 -4.17
N GLY A 102 14.51 -9.82 -4.93
CA GLY A 102 14.26 -9.58 -6.36
C GLY A 102 13.12 -8.59 -6.63
N LEU A 103 12.64 -7.87 -5.62
CA LEU A 103 11.74 -6.75 -5.81
C LEU A 103 12.45 -5.63 -6.56
N THR A 104 11.75 -5.01 -7.51
CA THR A 104 12.23 -3.82 -8.22
C THR A 104 11.60 -2.57 -7.61
N PRO A 105 12.17 -1.38 -7.84
CA PRO A 105 11.55 -0.13 -7.42
C PRO A 105 10.09 0.00 -7.89
N ASP A 106 9.81 -0.38 -9.14
CA ASP A 106 8.45 -0.36 -9.68
C ASP A 106 7.53 -1.34 -8.95
N LEU A 107 7.96 -2.58 -8.67
CA LEU A 107 7.13 -3.54 -7.92
C LEU A 107 6.86 -3.06 -6.49
N THR A 108 7.86 -2.50 -5.81
CA THR A 108 7.69 -1.92 -4.48
C THR A 108 6.74 -0.74 -4.49
N LEU A 109 6.87 0.15 -5.49
CA LEU A 109 5.97 1.28 -5.68
C LEU A 109 4.51 0.81 -5.86
N LEU A 110 4.28 -0.18 -6.73
CA LEU A 110 2.93 -0.71 -6.99
C LEU A 110 2.32 -1.40 -5.77
N LEU A 111 3.10 -2.21 -5.04
CA LEU A 111 2.64 -2.91 -3.84
C LEU A 111 2.35 -1.98 -2.66
N LEU A 112 2.95 -0.80 -2.62
CA LEU A 112 2.72 0.17 -1.55
C LEU A 112 1.69 1.24 -1.95
N ALA A 113 1.38 1.39 -3.24
CA ALA A 113 0.43 2.39 -3.74
C ALA A 113 -0.96 2.24 -3.12
N SER A 114 -1.44 1.00 -2.95
CA SER A 114 -2.73 0.71 -2.30
C SER A 114 -2.83 1.23 -0.89
N PHE A 115 -1.69 1.52 -0.23
CA PHE A 115 -1.66 2.02 1.15
C PHE A 115 -1.52 3.54 1.26
N VAL A 116 -1.55 4.26 0.14
CA VAL A 116 -1.32 5.71 0.13
C VAL A 116 -2.62 6.46 0.39
N GLY A 117 -2.63 7.22 1.48
CA GLY A 117 -3.63 8.26 1.75
C GLY A 117 -3.30 9.59 1.06
N HIS A 118 -4.29 10.47 0.97
CA HIS A 118 -4.13 11.83 0.45
C HIS A 118 -5.04 12.80 1.22
N GLY A 119 -4.79 14.11 1.08
CA GLY A 119 -5.71 15.13 1.60
C GLY A 119 -6.95 15.29 0.71
N SER A 120 -8.04 15.84 1.26
CA SER A 120 -9.27 16.19 0.54
C SER A 120 -9.01 17.06 -0.70
N ASP A 121 -7.98 17.92 -0.61
CA ASP A 121 -7.68 18.94 -1.61
C ASP A 121 -6.59 18.49 -2.61
N GLU A 122 -6.15 17.23 -2.55
CA GLU A 122 -5.01 16.71 -3.32
C GLU A 122 -5.42 16.04 -4.65
N GLY A 123 -6.59 16.35 -5.20
CA GLY A 123 -7.12 15.67 -6.41
C GLY A 123 -6.20 15.73 -7.64
N GLU A 124 -5.61 16.90 -7.93
CA GLU A 124 -4.65 17.03 -9.05
C GLU A 124 -3.38 16.22 -8.81
N LEU A 125 -2.91 16.20 -7.56
CA LEU A 125 -1.74 15.44 -7.14
C LEU A 125 -2.01 13.94 -7.23
N LEU A 126 -3.19 13.48 -6.84
CA LEU A 126 -3.65 12.10 -7.00
C LEU A 126 -3.65 11.68 -8.48
N ALA A 127 -4.15 12.54 -9.38
CA ALA A 127 -4.15 12.27 -10.82
C ALA A 127 -2.73 12.18 -11.40
N ALA A 128 -1.81 13.05 -10.95
CA ALA A 128 -0.40 12.98 -11.35
C ALA A 128 0.26 11.67 -10.87
N ARG A 129 0.02 11.29 -9.61
CA ARG A 129 0.52 10.04 -9.02
C ARG A 129 -0.02 8.80 -9.75
N ARG A 130 -1.30 8.78 -10.15
CA ARG A 130 -1.88 7.70 -10.96
C ARG A 130 -1.17 7.52 -12.31
N LYS A 131 -0.73 8.60 -12.96
CA LYS A 131 0.06 8.50 -14.19
C LYS A 131 1.43 7.83 -13.94
N GLU A 132 2.07 8.13 -12.81
CA GLU A 132 3.32 7.48 -12.41
C GLU A 132 3.11 5.97 -12.15
N ILE A 133 2.03 5.61 -11.46
CA ILE A 133 1.63 4.22 -11.21
C ILE A 133 1.32 3.48 -12.52
N ALA A 134 0.53 4.07 -13.42
CA ALA A 134 0.22 3.45 -14.71
C ALA A 134 1.50 3.17 -15.51
N ALA A 135 2.45 4.11 -15.55
CA ALA A 135 3.74 3.90 -16.20
C ALA A 135 4.58 2.80 -15.52
N ALA A 136 4.50 2.66 -14.19
CA ALA A 136 5.16 1.57 -13.48
C ALA A 136 4.54 0.21 -13.81
N VAL A 137 3.20 0.12 -13.91
CA VAL A 137 2.49 -1.10 -14.35
C VAL A 137 2.98 -1.54 -15.74
N GLU A 138 3.10 -0.60 -16.67
CA GLU A 138 3.60 -0.88 -18.02
C GLU A 138 5.06 -1.36 -18.02
N ARG A 139 5.93 -0.75 -17.20
CA ARG A 139 7.35 -1.17 -17.07
C ARG A 139 7.50 -2.56 -16.45
N VAL A 140 6.63 -2.92 -15.50
CA VAL A 140 6.61 -4.27 -14.93
C VAL A 140 6.13 -5.29 -15.96
N GLY A 141 5.31 -4.87 -16.92
CA GLY A 141 4.87 -5.66 -18.07
C GLY A 141 3.60 -6.50 -17.81
N VAL A 142 2.80 -6.14 -16.80
CA VAL A 142 1.58 -6.89 -16.44
C VAL A 142 0.38 -6.45 -17.28
N PHE A 143 0.17 -5.15 -17.40
CA PHE A 143 -0.90 -4.53 -18.18
C PHE A 143 -0.35 -3.37 -19.02
N ALA A 144 -1.12 -2.94 -20.03
CA ALA A 144 -0.75 -1.82 -20.90
C ALA A 144 -1.95 -0.91 -21.21
N GLY A 145 -1.66 0.36 -21.49
CA GLY A 145 -2.65 1.34 -21.95
C GLY A 145 -3.80 1.55 -20.97
N ALA A 146 -5.03 1.31 -21.44
CA ALA A 146 -6.24 1.50 -20.65
C ALA A 146 -6.28 0.58 -19.42
N GLU A 147 -5.78 -0.65 -19.52
CA GLU A 147 -5.75 -1.58 -18.39
C GLU A 147 -4.75 -1.13 -17.31
N ALA A 148 -3.59 -0.59 -17.72
CA ALA A 148 -2.62 -0.03 -16.78
C ALA A 148 -3.18 1.21 -16.07
N THR A 149 -3.91 2.05 -16.80
CA THR A 149 -4.62 3.21 -16.22
C THR A 149 -5.67 2.78 -15.20
N ARG A 150 -6.50 1.78 -15.54
CA ARG A 150 -7.52 1.24 -14.63
C ARG A 150 -6.89 0.65 -13.38
N LEU A 151 -5.81 -0.12 -13.51
CA LEU A 151 -5.11 -0.67 -12.35
C LEU A 151 -4.55 0.46 -11.47
N ALA A 152 -3.99 1.51 -12.07
CA ALA A 152 -3.48 2.66 -11.31
C ALA A 152 -4.57 3.41 -10.53
N GLU A 153 -5.78 3.53 -11.08
CA GLU A 153 -6.93 4.10 -10.38
C GLU A 153 -7.36 3.25 -9.19
N ARG A 154 -7.31 1.92 -9.33
CA ARG A 154 -7.62 0.97 -8.24
C ARG A 154 -6.54 0.94 -7.16
N LEU A 155 -5.26 0.98 -7.54
CA LEU A 155 -4.14 1.03 -6.59
C LEU A 155 -4.08 2.37 -5.85
N LEU A 156 -4.60 3.45 -6.42
CA LEU A 156 -4.57 4.77 -5.79
C LEU A 156 -5.97 5.35 -5.74
N MET A 157 -6.82 4.73 -4.92
CA MET A 157 -8.21 5.13 -4.74
C MET A 157 -8.31 6.47 -4.01
N PRO A 158 -9.34 7.27 -4.34
CA PRO A 158 -9.65 8.41 -3.50
C PRO A 158 -10.12 7.93 -2.12
N VAL A 159 -9.76 8.67 -1.07
CA VAL A 159 -10.39 8.55 0.24
C VAL A 159 -11.91 8.81 0.08
N PRO A 160 -12.79 7.96 0.64
CA PRO A 160 -14.23 8.01 0.39
C PRO A 160 -14.94 9.21 1.04
N GLU A 161 -14.38 9.77 2.11
CA GLU A 161 -14.95 10.91 2.85
C GLU A 161 -13.88 11.97 3.08
N ASP A 162 -14.27 13.25 3.02
CA ASP A 162 -13.37 14.40 3.23
C ASP A 162 -12.73 14.41 4.63
N ASP A 163 -13.29 13.64 5.57
CA ASP A 163 -12.86 13.59 6.97
C ASP A 163 -11.59 12.77 7.20
N TYR A 164 -11.08 12.01 6.22
CA TYR A 164 -9.81 11.24 6.34
C TYR A 164 -8.69 11.82 5.50
N ALA A 165 -8.14 12.95 5.94
CA ALA A 165 -7.01 13.62 5.34
C ALA A 165 -5.74 13.46 6.18
N TRP A 166 -4.58 13.41 5.52
CA TRP A 166 -3.30 13.57 6.21
C TRP A 166 -3.16 15.00 6.75
N THR A 167 -2.92 15.12 8.04
CA THR A 167 -2.61 16.38 8.72
C THR A 167 -1.33 16.25 9.53
N HIS A 168 -0.69 17.37 9.82
CA HIS A 168 0.51 17.41 10.64
C HIS A 168 0.19 17.87 12.06
N ASP A 169 0.31 16.98 13.03
CA ASP A 169 0.28 17.27 14.46
C ASP A 169 1.71 17.56 14.96
N PRO A 170 1.99 18.71 15.59
CA PRO A 170 3.33 19.06 16.04
C PRO A 170 3.95 18.10 17.07
N ALA A 171 3.15 17.35 17.82
CA ALA A 171 3.62 16.42 18.84
C ALA A 171 3.77 14.99 18.28
N LEU A 172 2.88 14.59 17.37
CA LEU A 172 2.82 13.22 16.86
C LEU A 172 3.41 13.06 15.45
N GLY A 173 3.65 14.15 14.73
CA GLY A 173 4.00 14.15 13.32
C GLY A 173 2.76 14.03 12.43
N TRP A 174 2.88 13.31 11.31
CA TRP A 174 1.74 13.16 10.39
C TRP A 174 0.72 12.14 10.91
N THR A 175 -0.55 12.54 10.94
CA THR A 175 -1.70 11.75 11.41
C THR A 175 -2.83 11.79 10.39
N LEU A 176 -3.68 10.77 10.39
CA LEU A 176 -4.96 10.82 9.66
C LEU A 176 -6.01 11.51 10.53
N THR A 177 -6.80 12.40 9.92
CA THR A 177 -8.05 12.88 10.53
C THR A 177 -9.14 11.81 10.41
N GLY A 178 -10.21 11.96 11.19
CA GLY A 178 -11.37 11.07 11.17
C GLY A 178 -11.67 10.52 12.56
N ASP A 179 -12.94 10.53 12.92
CA ASP A 179 -13.41 10.10 14.25
C ASP A 179 -13.66 8.60 14.34
N TYR A 180 -13.56 7.89 13.21
CA TYR A 180 -13.94 6.49 13.14
C TYR A 180 -12.70 5.59 13.29
N PRO A 181 -12.57 4.86 14.40
CA PRO A 181 -11.35 4.12 14.75
C PRO A 181 -10.91 3.07 13.73
N CYS A 182 -11.85 2.54 12.94
CA CYS A 182 -11.55 1.45 12.01
C CYS A 182 -10.79 1.88 10.75
N TYR A 183 -10.58 3.19 10.50
CA TYR A 183 -9.97 3.67 9.25
C TYR A 183 -8.53 4.16 9.39
N GLY A 184 -7.89 4.02 10.56
CA GLY A 184 -6.48 4.34 10.65
C GLY A 184 -5.85 4.07 12.00
N ASN A 185 -4.90 3.14 12.03
CA ASN A 185 -4.02 2.95 13.18
C ASN A 185 -3.20 4.21 13.51
N ARG A 186 -3.14 5.19 12.59
CA ARG A 186 -2.47 6.49 12.75
C ARG A 186 -3.42 7.65 13.12
N ALA A 187 -4.67 7.35 13.46
CA ALA A 187 -5.59 8.34 14.04
C ALA A 187 -5.11 8.74 15.43
N LYS A 188 -5.19 10.04 15.74
CA LYS A 188 -4.73 10.62 17.02
C LYS A 188 -5.35 9.95 18.24
N ASP A 189 -6.62 9.57 18.13
CA ASP A 189 -7.41 9.01 19.23
C ASP A 189 -7.32 7.48 19.34
N HIS A 190 -6.50 6.82 18.49
CA HIS A 190 -6.26 5.38 18.54
C HIS A 190 -4.96 5.08 19.31
N GLY A 191 -5.10 4.84 20.62
CA GLY A 191 -4.07 5.07 21.64
C GLY A 191 -2.85 4.14 21.75
N HIS A 192 -2.42 3.43 20.70
CA HIS A 192 -1.27 2.50 20.81
C HIS A 192 -0.29 2.53 19.62
N TRP A 193 -0.39 3.52 18.73
CA TRP A 193 0.51 3.62 17.58
C TRP A 193 1.91 4.13 17.98
N PRO A 194 3.01 3.51 17.54
CA PRO A 194 4.36 3.93 17.87
C PRO A 194 4.81 5.14 17.03
N PHE A 195 4.20 6.31 17.25
CA PHE A 195 4.50 7.54 16.51
C PHE A 195 5.99 7.91 16.53
N GLU A 196 6.67 7.74 17.66
CA GLU A 196 8.11 8.04 17.78
C GLU A 196 8.95 7.15 16.86
N GLU A 197 8.68 5.85 16.85
CA GLU A 197 9.38 4.88 16.02
C GLU A 197 9.13 5.15 14.53
N TYR A 198 7.87 5.42 14.18
CA TYR A 198 7.51 5.73 12.81
C TYR A 198 8.13 7.04 12.31
N ASN A 199 8.18 8.09 13.14
CA ASN A 199 8.82 9.35 12.78
C ASN A 199 10.35 9.20 12.62
N ARG A 200 10.97 8.31 13.40
CA ARG A 200 12.38 7.95 13.21
C ARG A 200 12.60 7.23 11.89
N PHE A 201 11.75 6.26 11.56
CA PHE A 201 11.76 5.59 10.26
C PHE A 201 11.66 6.59 9.10
N ARG A 202 10.72 7.55 9.15
CA ARG A 202 10.62 8.62 8.15
C ARG A 202 11.90 9.47 8.06
N SER A 203 12.45 9.84 9.21
CA SER A 203 13.69 10.63 9.27
C SER A 203 14.86 9.89 8.62
N ASP A 204 14.96 8.58 8.84
CA ASP A 204 15.99 7.74 8.22
C ASP A 204 15.78 7.58 6.70
N LEU A 205 14.56 7.77 6.21
CA LEU A 205 14.25 7.93 4.77
C LEU A 205 14.60 9.32 4.22
N GLY A 206 15.08 10.24 5.06
CA GLY A 206 15.36 11.61 4.68
C GLY A 206 14.11 12.49 4.58
N LEU A 207 13.01 12.11 5.24
CA LEU A 207 11.75 12.83 5.25
C LEU A 207 11.56 13.56 6.59
N SER A 208 11.05 14.79 6.51
CA SER A 208 10.60 15.57 7.67
C SER A 208 9.16 15.26 8.07
#